data_AF-A0A1C6D4V6-F1
#
_entry.id   AF-A0A1C6D4V6-F1
#
_cell.length_a   1.000
_cell.length_b   1.000
_cell.length_c   1.000
_cell.angle_alpha   90.00
_cell.angle_beta   90.00
_cell.angle_gamma   90.00
#
_symmetry.space_group_name_H-M   'P 1'
#
loop_
_entity.id
_entity.type
_entity.pdbx_description
1 polymer ?
#
loop_
_entity_poly.entity_id
_entity_poly.type
_entity_poly.pdbx_seq_one_letter_code
_entity_poly.pdbx_strand_id
1 'polypeptide(L)'
;MKKQNHLSLISKTLCLFFIISIVKYSSISTIVKAETLNQINRAEEEVKNTSFYEEKKITLKIQKDVLEPKEREKIDFEILIDASGSMRDSGSVVETQEVIKKFIDSLNPNYDRVSITTFRGPGYYSANDPRNYSKIISTIHEMDNDFASAKAAIDNMEFGGFTPLLDGLSKAKSNLDNSGDDVDRKVLLVIGDGHPNVGPERDYYYTDVRGNYYGEYPNYYPGDTIKKQRYELEEKWYNGEIDDNTYFSEDEILSKQENVYPGATKRSLDNHQSLKELKGTIYDNSKAEFYDLRYLIMEKIEEIKSAGYEVFSVFLNNEEAGMDGYQKFLAETNESEKLFKEIANDDKHYFYAENVSGLPKIFEDVKTTINTFDYFINDTIEDGFELMPETLQASQNGVIPKIDGRSITWDISGVPYKELEVSYHIKREIPYGTLTVRYIDEDNGTDLLEPIINTNTIGQAYASEKKILEGYEYINVVGDENGTYGSENTEVIYYYRKISKVDEKVSLDEDNGNKEIDTVTDVKENQTFNNISEEEHNIQLLNNKEELYKYSEKSNDNSYDRNDAIESKLPKTGADNPYLSPSLGIFFLVVGLYIYKSR
;
A
#
# COMPACT_ATOMS: atom_id res chain seq x y z
N MET A 1 38.09 -5.06 -64.35
CA MET A 1 38.03 -4.36 -65.67
C MET A 1 37.02 -3.22 -65.60
N LYS A 2 36.94 -2.39 -66.65
CA LYS A 2 35.99 -1.27 -66.88
C LYS A 2 34.53 -1.61 -66.48
N LYS A 3 33.63 -0.66 -66.16
CA LYS A 3 33.53 0.75 -66.60
C LYS A 3 32.67 1.62 -65.65
N GLN A 4 32.85 2.95 -65.68
CA GLN A 4 31.93 3.95 -65.07
C GLN A 4 30.79 4.36 -66.01
N ASN A 5 29.74 4.98 -65.45
CA ASN A 5 28.97 6.17 -65.92
C ASN A 5 27.94 6.49 -64.80
N HIS A 6 27.80 7.66 -64.12
CA HIS A 6 27.86 9.12 -64.37
C HIS A 6 26.55 9.81 -64.85
N LEU A 7 26.12 10.81 -64.05
CA LEU A 7 25.04 11.81 -64.24
C LEU A 7 23.58 11.24 -64.22
N SER A 8 22.52 12.01 -63.91
CA SER A 8 22.33 13.48 -63.80
C SER A 8 21.43 13.90 -62.60
N LEU A 9 21.14 15.20 -62.47
CA LEU A 9 20.56 15.91 -61.30
C LEU A 9 19.11 16.42 -61.53
N ILE A 10 18.40 16.75 -60.43
CA ILE A 10 17.18 17.60 -60.32
C ILE A 10 15.86 17.09 -60.94
N SER A 11 14.85 16.81 -60.10
CA SER A 11 13.67 17.70 -59.94
C SER A 11 12.83 17.34 -58.70
N LYS A 12 12.09 18.33 -58.16
CA LYS A 12 11.10 18.14 -57.09
C LYS A 12 9.72 17.88 -57.72
N THR A 13 8.90 17.01 -57.14
CA THR A 13 7.44 17.23 -56.95
C THR A 13 6.90 16.27 -55.89
N LEU A 14 5.94 16.75 -55.12
CA LEU A 14 5.25 16.05 -54.04
C LEU A 14 4.32 14.95 -54.60
N CYS A 15 4.39 13.72 -54.09
CA CYS A 15 3.29 12.77 -54.22
C CYS A 15 3.25 11.81 -53.03
N LEU A 16 2.10 11.77 -52.36
CA LEU A 16 1.85 11.00 -51.14
C LEU A 16 1.32 9.61 -51.51
N PHE A 17 2.11 8.55 -51.38
CA PHE A 17 1.60 7.17 -51.43
C PHE A 17 2.38 6.21 -50.51
N PHE A 18 1.63 5.35 -49.81
CA PHE A 18 2.16 4.26 -48.98
C PHE A 18 2.90 3.23 -49.85
N ILE A 19 4.11 2.83 -49.42
CA ILE A 19 4.71 1.54 -49.81
C ILE A 19 5.19 0.84 -48.54
N ILE A 20 4.55 -0.28 -48.22
CA ILE A 20 4.90 -1.13 -47.08
C ILE A 20 6.19 -1.88 -47.41
N SER A 21 7.29 -1.52 -46.75
CA SER A 21 8.53 -2.30 -46.81
C SER A 21 8.49 -3.40 -45.74
N ILE A 22 8.37 -4.65 -46.17
CA ILE A 22 8.25 -5.81 -45.28
C ILE A 22 9.60 -6.07 -44.60
N VAL A 23 9.72 -5.69 -43.33
CA VAL A 23 10.72 -6.26 -42.41
C VAL A 23 10.06 -7.41 -41.67
N LYS A 24 10.61 -8.61 -41.78
CA LYS A 24 10.17 -9.76 -40.97
C LYS A 24 10.69 -9.64 -39.54
N TYR A 25 9.93 -8.96 -38.70
CA TYR A 25 9.87 -9.32 -37.28
C TYR A 25 8.68 -10.26 -37.08
N SER A 26 8.89 -11.34 -36.35
CA SER A 26 7.80 -12.21 -35.88
C SER A 26 7.01 -11.43 -34.83
N SER A 27 5.70 -11.27 -35.04
CA SER A 27 4.77 -10.77 -34.02
C SER A 27 4.96 -11.58 -32.72
N ILE A 28 5.07 -11.01 -31.52
CA ILE A 28 4.29 -9.90 -30.95
C ILE A 28 2.79 -10.14 -31.14
N SER A 29 2.31 -11.21 -30.52
CA SER A 29 0.94 -11.28 -30.01
C SER A 29 0.93 -10.91 -28.52
N THR A 30 1.59 -9.79 -28.17
CA THR A 30 1.38 -9.13 -26.88
C THR A 30 -0.03 -8.57 -26.91
N ILE A 31 -1.00 -9.39 -26.52
CA ILE A 31 -2.31 -8.91 -26.12
C ILE A 31 -2.05 -8.10 -24.84
N VAL A 32 -1.86 -6.79 -25.01
CA VAL A 32 -2.11 -5.84 -23.94
C VAL A 32 -3.59 -6.03 -23.63
N LYS A 33 -3.87 -6.82 -22.59
CA LYS A 33 -5.19 -6.95 -21.99
C LYS A 33 -5.58 -5.52 -21.66
N ALA A 34 -6.60 -4.99 -22.33
CA ALA A 34 -6.92 -3.58 -22.22
C ALA A 34 -7.33 -3.30 -20.77
N GLU A 35 -6.44 -2.69 -20.00
CA GLU A 35 -6.76 -2.17 -18.68
C GLU A 35 -7.89 -1.17 -18.88
N THR A 36 -9.07 -1.51 -18.39
CA THR A 36 -10.14 -0.55 -18.19
C THR A 36 -9.63 0.43 -17.14
N LEU A 37 -9.04 1.55 -17.59
CA LEU A 37 -8.70 2.66 -16.72
C LEU A 37 -9.98 3.12 -16.02
N ASN A 38 -10.17 2.68 -14.78
CA ASN A 38 -11.32 3.01 -13.95
C ASN A 38 -11.45 4.53 -13.93
N GLN A 39 -12.57 5.07 -14.44
CA GLN A 39 -12.64 6.49 -14.74
C GLN A 39 -12.66 7.32 -13.43
N ILE A 40 -11.53 7.95 -13.11
CA ILE A 40 -11.40 8.84 -11.95
C ILE A 40 -12.26 10.09 -12.20
N ASN A 41 -13.37 10.19 -11.48
CA ASN A 41 -14.25 11.35 -11.52
C ASN A 41 -13.68 12.45 -10.62
N ARG A 42 -13.01 13.41 -11.26
CA ARG A 42 -12.41 14.58 -10.62
C ARG A 42 -13.39 15.75 -10.60
N ALA A 43 -13.71 16.26 -9.41
CA ALA A 43 -14.54 17.43 -9.19
C ALA A 43 -13.74 18.54 -8.50
N GLU A 44 -14.09 19.80 -8.80
CA GLU A 44 -13.59 21.00 -8.11
C GLU A 44 -14.76 21.74 -7.45
N GLU A 45 -14.57 22.19 -6.22
CA GLU A 45 -15.50 23.02 -5.46
C GLU A 45 -14.76 24.30 -5.02
N GLU A 46 -15.34 25.48 -5.28
CA GLU A 46 -14.78 26.74 -4.75
C GLU A 46 -15.05 26.82 -3.25
N VAL A 47 -14.00 26.93 -2.44
CA VAL A 47 -14.09 27.04 -0.97
C VAL A 47 -14.07 28.51 -0.56
N LYS A 48 -13.21 29.31 -1.21
CA LYS A 48 -13.06 30.75 -0.95
C LYS A 48 -12.41 31.44 -2.14
N ASN A 49 -13.00 32.53 -2.61
CA ASN A 49 -12.50 33.34 -3.70
C ASN A 49 -12.59 34.83 -3.35
N THR A 50 -11.45 35.52 -3.37
CA THR A 50 -11.33 36.97 -3.13
C THR A 50 -10.27 37.55 -4.07
N SER A 51 -10.21 38.87 -4.19
CA SER A 51 -9.23 39.59 -5.02
C SER A 51 -7.76 39.17 -4.82
N PHE A 52 -7.42 38.61 -3.65
CA PHE A 52 -6.05 38.29 -3.23
C PHE A 52 -5.85 36.82 -2.82
N TYR A 53 -6.89 35.98 -2.85
CA TYR A 53 -6.83 34.60 -2.37
C TYR A 53 -7.90 33.72 -3.03
N GLU A 54 -7.48 32.58 -3.58
CA GLU A 54 -8.33 31.55 -4.14
C GLU A 54 -8.05 30.21 -3.47
N GLU A 55 -9.08 29.46 -3.11
CA GLU A 55 -8.99 28.13 -2.53
C GLU A 55 -10.08 27.22 -3.11
N LYS A 56 -9.64 26.06 -3.60
CA LYS A 56 -10.48 25.02 -4.20
C LYS A 56 -10.34 23.72 -3.42
N LYS A 57 -11.44 23.02 -3.20
CA LYS A 57 -11.45 21.62 -2.79
C LYS A 57 -11.49 20.75 -4.05
N ILE A 58 -10.49 19.89 -4.21
CA ILE A 58 -10.45 18.85 -5.23
C ILE A 58 -11.00 17.57 -4.60
N THR A 59 -11.91 16.89 -5.29
CA THR A 59 -12.44 15.58 -4.89
C THR A 59 -12.26 14.59 -6.03
N LEU A 60 -11.61 13.46 -5.75
CA LEU A 60 -11.34 12.38 -6.68
C LEU A 60 -12.15 11.14 -6.24
N LYS A 61 -13.22 10.86 -6.97
CA LYS A 61 -13.99 9.63 -6.82
C LYS A 61 -13.55 8.61 -7.86
N ILE A 62 -12.91 7.53 -7.43
CA ILE A 62 -12.67 6.37 -8.29
C ILE A 62 -13.75 5.32 -7.99
N GLN A 63 -14.57 5.05 -9.00
CA GLN A 63 -15.46 3.91 -9.04
C GLN A 63 -14.88 2.98 -10.11
N LYS A 64 -14.69 1.69 -9.80
CA LYS A 64 -14.34 0.73 -10.84
C LYS A 64 -15.55 0.54 -11.75
N ASP A 65 -15.39 0.61 -13.07
CA ASP A 65 -16.52 0.84 -13.98
C ASP A 65 -17.56 -0.29 -13.95
N VAL A 66 -18.74 0.03 -13.40
CA VAL A 66 -19.91 -0.84 -13.27
C VAL A 66 -20.87 -0.50 -14.41
N LEU A 67 -20.54 -1.00 -15.61
CA LEU A 67 -21.43 -0.95 -16.78
C LEU A 67 -22.61 -1.90 -16.57
N GLU A 68 -23.72 -1.33 -16.06
CA GLU A 68 -24.78 -2.05 -15.34
C GLU A 68 -24.26 -2.73 -14.06
N PRO A 69 -25.10 -3.02 -13.04
CA PRO A 69 -24.64 -3.67 -11.81
C PRO A 69 -24.14 -5.08 -12.10
N LYS A 70 -22.84 -5.18 -12.49
CA LYS A 70 -22.17 -6.45 -12.68
C LYS A 70 -22.35 -7.25 -11.39
N GLU A 71 -23.03 -8.37 -11.56
CA GLU A 71 -23.19 -9.44 -10.59
C GLU A 71 -21.90 -9.66 -9.80
N ARG A 72 -22.03 -10.05 -8.52
CA ARG A 72 -20.85 -10.33 -7.68
C ARG A 72 -19.95 -11.29 -8.46
N GLU A 73 -18.64 -11.01 -8.43
CA GLU A 73 -17.66 -11.83 -9.15
C GLU A 73 -17.92 -13.30 -8.87
N LYS A 74 -18.07 -14.10 -9.92
CA LYS A 74 -18.18 -15.55 -9.76
C LYS A 74 -16.80 -16.08 -9.39
N ILE A 75 -16.68 -16.72 -8.23
CA ILE A 75 -15.39 -17.21 -7.72
C ILE A 75 -15.45 -18.72 -7.51
N ASP A 76 -14.54 -19.44 -8.18
CA ASP A 76 -14.25 -20.83 -7.84
C ASP A 76 -13.16 -20.89 -6.77
N PHE A 77 -13.45 -21.52 -5.63
CA PHE A 77 -12.49 -21.77 -4.57
C PHE A 77 -12.06 -23.25 -4.59
N GLU A 78 -10.78 -23.52 -4.83
CA GLU A 78 -10.16 -24.81 -4.51
C GLU A 78 -9.47 -24.69 -3.16
N ILE A 79 -10.00 -25.36 -2.13
CA ILE A 79 -9.41 -25.40 -0.80
C ILE A 79 -8.55 -26.65 -0.68
N LEU A 80 -7.22 -26.45 -0.69
CA LEU A 80 -6.22 -27.52 -0.60
C LEU A 80 -5.71 -27.65 0.83
N ILE A 81 -6.13 -28.70 1.53
CA ILE A 81 -5.91 -28.88 2.97
C ILE A 81 -4.91 -30.00 3.24
N ASP A 82 -3.88 -29.69 4.02
CA ASP A 82 -2.96 -30.68 4.58
C ASP A 82 -3.71 -31.58 5.57
N ALA A 83 -3.61 -32.88 5.36
CA ALA A 83 -4.20 -33.90 6.21
C ALA A 83 -3.14 -34.93 6.68
N SER A 84 -1.88 -34.52 6.75
CA SER A 84 -0.73 -35.33 7.16
C SER A 84 -0.73 -35.71 8.65
N GLY A 85 0.37 -36.33 9.11
CA GLY A 85 0.58 -36.71 10.51
C GLY A 85 0.77 -35.53 11.46
N SER A 86 1.47 -34.48 11.05
CA SER A 86 1.70 -33.28 11.88
C SER A 86 0.39 -32.54 12.19
N MET A 87 -0.47 -32.36 11.18
CA MET A 87 -1.81 -31.79 11.33
C MET A 87 -2.70 -32.60 12.30
N ARG A 88 -2.50 -33.93 12.35
CA ARG A 88 -3.21 -34.83 13.27
C ARG A 88 -2.66 -34.73 14.69
N ASP A 89 -1.35 -34.87 14.84
CA ASP A 89 -0.69 -35.15 16.12
C ASP A 89 -0.41 -33.87 16.93
N SER A 90 -0.40 -32.70 16.27
CA SER A 90 -0.49 -31.37 16.91
C SER A 90 -1.85 -31.08 17.56
N GLY A 91 -2.89 -31.87 17.24
CA GLY A 91 -4.27 -31.61 17.66
C GLY A 91 -5.01 -30.57 16.79
N SER A 92 -4.41 -30.09 15.70
CA SER A 92 -4.94 -28.99 14.88
C SER A 92 -6.27 -29.30 14.17
N VAL A 93 -6.52 -30.60 13.90
CA VAL A 93 -7.70 -31.15 13.20
C VAL A 93 -9.01 -30.38 13.42
N VAL A 94 -9.47 -30.27 14.67
CA VAL A 94 -10.83 -29.80 14.97
C VAL A 94 -11.00 -28.31 14.63
N GLU A 95 -10.04 -27.46 15.02
CA GLU A 95 -10.15 -26.04 14.69
C GLU A 95 -9.93 -25.80 13.20
N THR A 96 -9.04 -26.55 12.53
CA THR A 96 -8.88 -26.50 11.06
C THR A 96 -10.20 -26.84 10.35
N GLN A 97 -10.91 -27.90 10.78
CA GLN A 97 -12.24 -28.23 10.25
C GLN A 97 -13.24 -27.08 10.52
N GLU A 98 -13.26 -26.52 11.74
CA GLU A 98 -14.19 -25.45 12.11
C GLU A 98 -13.95 -24.13 11.37
N VAL A 99 -12.70 -23.67 11.17
CA VAL A 99 -12.42 -22.42 10.46
C VAL A 99 -12.73 -22.50 8.97
N ILE A 100 -12.49 -23.65 8.34
CA ILE A 100 -12.83 -23.86 6.92
C ILE A 100 -14.36 -23.93 6.75
N LYS A 101 -15.09 -24.57 7.68
CA LYS A 101 -16.56 -24.55 7.69
C LYS A 101 -17.11 -23.13 7.88
N LYS A 102 -16.53 -22.32 8.79
CA LYS A 102 -16.90 -20.89 8.98
C LYS A 102 -16.61 -20.04 7.74
N PHE A 103 -15.51 -20.32 7.01
CA PHE A 103 -15.19 -19.67 5.74
C PHE A 103 -16.25 -20.00 4.67
N ILE A 104 -16.60 -21.27 4.51
CA ILE A 104 -17.65 -21.72 3.59
C ILE A 104 -19.02 -21.10 3.96
N ASP A 105 -19.34 -20.96 5.24
CA ASP A 105 -20.55 -20.25 5.71
C ASP A 105 -20.56 -18.73 5.41
N SER A 106 -19.44 -18.16 4.95
CA SER A 106 -19.36 -16.77 4.48
C SER A 106 -19.47 -16.60 2.95
N LEU A 107 -19.47 -17.72 2.21
CA LEU A 107 -19.63 -17.73 0.76
C LEU A 107 -21.11 -17.55 0.36
N ASN A 108 -21.34 -17.05 -0.86
CA ASN A 108 -22.66 -16.81 -1.43
C ASN A 108 -22.93 -17.82 -2.57
N PRO A 109 -23.85 -18.79 -2.41
CA PRO A 109 -24.05 -19.89 -3.35
C PRO A 109 -24.64 -19.48 -4.71
N ASN A 110 -24.96 -18.20 -4.91
CA ASN A 110 -25.37 -17.67 -6.23
C ASN A 110 -24.17 -17.27 -7.11
N TYR A 111 -22.97 -17.17 -6.54
CA TYR A 111 -21.77 -16.64 -7.21
C TYR A 111 -20.52 -17.48 -6.94
N ASP A 112 -20.37 -17.97 -5.72
CA ASP A 112 -19.21 -18.76 -5.33
C ASP A 112 -19.47 -20.26 -5.52
N ARG A 113 -18.45 -20.99 -5.94
CA ARG A 113 -18.37 -22.45 -5.84
C ARG A 113 -17.16 -22.84 -5.01
N VAL A 114 -17.22 -24.03 -4.40
CA VAL A 114 -16.11 -24.59 -3.65
C VAL A 114 -15.84 -26.03 -4.06
N SER A 115 -14.58 -26.37 -4.22
CA SER A 115 -14.06 -27.73 -4.21
C SER A 115 -13.04 -27.87 -3.09
N ILE A 116 -12.95 -29.05 -2.51
CA ILE A 116 -12.10 -29.32 -1.34
C ILE A 116 -11.25 -30.55 -1.63
N THR A 117 -9.93 -30.37 -1.63
CA THR A 117 -8.96 -31.44 -1.80
C THR A 117 -8.10 -31.57 -0.55
N THR A 118 -7.95 -32.80 -0.06
CA THR A 118 -7.02 -33.13 1.02
C THR A 118 -5.80 -33.85 0.47
N PHE A 119 -4.63 -33.56 1.04
CA PHE A 119 -3.37 -34.22 0.68
C PHE A 119 -2.70 -34.84 1.93
N ARG A 120 -2.39 -36.14 1.86
CA ARG A 120 -1.70 -36.89 2.92
C ARG A 120 -1.10 -38.18 2.36
N GLY A 121 0.16 -38.45 2.65
CA GLY A 121 0.83 -39.64 2.12
C GLY A 121 0.47 -40.93 2.87
N PRO A 122 1.01 -42.08 2.43
CA PRO A 122 0.75 -43.37 3.07
C PRO A 122 1.21 -43.37 4.54
N GLY A 123 0.30 -43.70 5.46
CA GLY A 123 0.58 -43.67 6.90
C GLY A 123 -0.12 -44.78 7.70
N TYR A 124 0.13 -44.80 9.01
CA TYR A 124 -0.55 -45.68 9.95
C TYR A 124 -1.80 -45.00 10.53
N TYR A 125 -2.96 -45.65 10.33
CA TYR A 125 -4.18 -45.38 11.11
C TYR A 125 -4.15 -46.05 12.48
N SER A 126 -3.62 -47.27 12.54
CA SER A 126 -3.41 -48.02 13.77
C SER A 126 -2.29 -49.04 13.55
N ALA A 127 -1.80 -49.67 14.62
CA ALA A 127 -0.80 -50.74 14.53
C ALA A 127 -1.25 -51.99 13.73
N ASN A 128 -2.55 -52.09 13.40
CA ASN A 128 -3.14 -53.24 12.70
C ASN A 128 -3.62 -52.93 11.27
N ASP A 129 -3.50 -51.69 10.79
CA ASP A 129 -3.95 -51.29 9.45
C ASP A 129 -2.75 -51.22 8.47
N PRO A 130 -2.74 -51.99 7.36
CA PRO A 130 -1.64 -51.92 6.39
C PRO A 130 -1.54 -50.55 5.72
N ARG A 131 -0.30 -50.10 5.48
CA ARG A 131 0.01 -48.82 4.81
C ARG A 131 -0.73 -48.71 3.47
N ASN A 132 -1.78 -47.89 3.41
CA ASN A 132 -2.61 -47.76 2.21
C ASN A 132 -1.99 -46.76 1.22
N TYR A 133 -1.22 -47.27 0.25
CA TYR A 133 -0.58 -46.46 -0.78
C TYR A 133 -1.52 -45.93 -1.88
N SER A 134 -2.84 -46.20 -1.82
CA SER A 134 -3.78 -45.76 -2.87
C SER A 134 -4.56 -44.49 -2.53
N LYS A 135 -4.63 -44.10 -1.25
CA LYS A 135 -5.13 -42.78 -0.82
C LYS A 135 -3.94 -41.87 -0.54
N ILE A 136 -3.64 -40.96 -1.46
CA ILE A 136 -2.59 -39.94 -1.29
C ILE A 136 -3.19 -38.54 -1.39
N ILE A 137 -3.95 -38.27 -2.47
CA ILE A 137 -4.72 -37.04 -2.66
C ILE A 137 -6.18 -37.41 -2.85
N SER A 138 -7.11 -36.67 -2.26
CA SER A 138 -8.54 -36.86 -2.44
C SER A 138 -9.26 -35.53 -2.54
N THR A 139 -9.90 -35.26 -3.67
CA THR A 139 -11.00 -34.29 -3.69
C THR A 139 -12.17 -34.93 -2.95
N ILE A 140 -12.55 -34.34 -1.83
CA ILE A 140 -13.61 -34.83 -0.92
C ILE A 140 -14.95 -34.15 -1.18
N HIS A 141 -14.93 -33.00 -1.86
CA HIS A 141 -16.09 -32.29 -2.41
C HIS A 141 -15.69 -31.68 -3.76
N GLU A 142 -16.43 -31.99 -4.82
CA GLU A 142 -16.18 -31.49 -6.18
C GLU A 142 -16.73 -30.05 -6.36
N MET A 143 -16.34 -29.34 -7.43
CA MET A 143 -16.62 -27.90 -7.59
C MET A 143 -18.12 -27.58 -7.81
N ASP A 144 -18.85 -27.29 -6.73
CA ASP A 144 -20.25 -26.85 -6.75
C ASP A 144 -20.58 -25.83 -5.65
N ASN A 145 -21.87 -25.50 -5.49
CA ASN A 145 -22.39 -24.56 -4.49
C ASN A 145 -23.21 -25.24 -3.38
N ASP A 146 -23.15 -26.57 -3.21
CA ASP A 146 -23.72 -27.28 -2.07
C ASP A 146 -22.79 -27.19 -0.87
N PHE A 147 -22.83 -26.03 -0.23
CA PHE A 147 -22.09 -25.75 1.00
C PHE A 147 -22.52 -26.62 2.19
N ALA A 148 -23.64 -27.34 2.13
CA ALA A 148 -24.01 -28.31 3.14
C ALA A 148 -23.23 -29.63 2.93
N SER A 149 -23.15 -30.11 1.69
CA SER A 149 -22.29 -31.24 1.30
C SER A 149 -20.81 -30.94 1.57
N ALA A 150 -20.32 -29.76 1.18
CA ALA A 150 -18.92 -29.36 1.36
C ALA A 150 -18.48 -29.41 2.84
N LYS A 151 -19.32 -28.90 3.76
CA LYS A 151 -19.04 -28.95 5.20
C LYS A 151 -19.18 -30.37 5.78
N ALA A 152 -20.12 -31.17 5.28
CA ALA A 152 -20.23 -32.58 5.66
C ALA A 152 -19.04 -33.43 5.18
N ALA A 153 -18.41 -33.07 4.05
CA ALA A 153 -17.15 -33.68 3.61
C ALA A 153 -15.99 -33.33 4.56
N ILE A 154 -15.91 -32.07 5.03
CA ILE A 154 -14.92 -31.63 6.03
C ILE A 154 -15.04 -32.43 7.33
N ASP A 155 -16.26 -32.65 7.84
CA ASP A 155 -16.49 -33.43 9.06
C ASP A 155 -15.99 -34.90 8.96
N ASN A 156 -15.85 -35.44 7.75
CA ASN A 156 -15.37 -36.79 7.48
C ASN A 156 -13.91 -36.83 6.98
N MET A 157 -13.16 -35.74 7.12
CA MET A 157 -11.74 -35.68 6.73
C MET A 157 -10.90 -36.75 7.44
N GLU A 158 -10.12 -37.47 6.64
CA GLU A 158 -9.16 -38.46 7.12
C GLU A 158 -7.80 -37.82 7.32
N PHE A 159 -7.25 -37.87 8.54
CA PHE A 159 -5.92 -37.31 8.86
C PHE A 159 -4.88 -38.39 9.18
N GLY A 160 -3.60 -38.05 8.95
CA GLY A 160 -2.43 -38.89 9.21
C GLY A 160 -1.77 -39.38 7.93
N GLY A 161 -0.43 -39.30 7.89
CA GLY A 161 0.38 -39.66 6.73
C GLY A 161 1.63 -38.80 6.59
N PHE A 162 2.31 -38.94 5.45
CA PHE A 162 3.32 -37.99 4.96
C PHE A 162 2.65 -36.75 4.33
N THR A 163 3.43 -35.84 3.76
CA THR A 163 3.01 -34.51 3.28
C THR A 163 3.28 -34.33 1.77
N PRO A 164 2.40 -34.85 0.89
CA PRO A 164 2.56 -34.84 -0.57
C PRO A 164 2.05 -33.53 -1.21
N LEU A 165 2.60 -32.39 -0.79
CA LEU A 165 2.13 -31.06 -1.21
C LEU A 165 2.20 -30.84 -2.73
N LEU A 166 3.22 -31.38 -3.42
CA LEU A 166 3.35 -31.27 -4.88
C LEU A 166 2.20 -31.96 -5.63
N ASP A 167 1.82 -33.17 -5.21
CA ASP A 167 0.69 -33.91 -5.78
C ASP A 167 -0.64 -33.22 -5.43
N GLY A 168 -0.74 -32.63 -4.23
CA GLY A 168 -1.87 -31.80 -3.79
C GLY A 168 -2.09 -30.60 -4.68
N LEU A 169 -1.04 -29.79 -4.90
CA LEU A 169 -1.06 -28.65 -5.82
C LEU A 169 -1.38 -29.07 -7.26
N SER A 170 -0.89 -30.23 -7.69
CA SER A 170 -1.19 -30.78 -9.02
C SER A 170 -2.66 -31.19 -9.18
N LYS A 171 -3.30 -31.77 -8.15
CA LYS A 171 -4.75 -32.04 -8.16
C LYS A 171 -5.57 -30.76 -8.06
N ALA A 172 -5.17 -29.83 -7.19
CA ALA A 172 -5.82 -28.54 -7.02
C ALA A 172 -5.84 -27.73 -8.33
N LYS A 173 -4.70 -27.66 -9.04
CA LYS A 173 -4.64 -27.08 -10.39
C LYS A 173 -5.59 -27.81 -11.34
N SER A 174 -5.59 -29.15 -11.34
CA SER A 174 -6.48 -29.95 -12.19
C SER A 174 -7.97 -29.66 -11.93
N ASN A 175 -8.37 -29.39 -10.67
CA ASN A 175 -9.74 -29.01 -10.34
C ASN A 175 -10.10 -27.63 -10.90
N LEU A 176 -9.23 -26.63 -10.70
CA LEU A 176 -9.42 -25.27 -11.24
C LEU A 176 -9.38 -25.26 -12.79
N ASP A 177 -8.53 -26.06 -13.41
CA ASP A 177 -8.49 -26.26 -14.87
C ASP A 177 -9.84 -26.82 -15.38
N ASN A 178 -10.46 -27.75 -14.64
CA ASN A 178 -11.71 -28.42 -15.04
C ASN A 178 -13.00 -27.71 -14.57
N SER A 179 -12.92 -26.64 -13.77
CA SER A 179 -14.13 -25.98 -13.21
C SER A 179 -14.98 -25.23 -14.24
N GLY A 180 -14.45 -24.98 -15.43
CA GLY A 180 -15.10 -24.25 -16.54
C GLY A 180 -14.76 -22.74 -16.57
N ASP A 181 -15.22 -22.06 -17.62
CA ASP A 181 -14.79 -20.68 -17.94
C ASP A 181 -15.84 -19.58 -17.65
N ASP A 182 -17.03 -19.94 -17.15
CA ASP A 182 -18.10 -19.00 -16.75
C ASP A 182 -17.87 -18.46 -15.32
N VAL A 183 -16.63 -18.02 -15.03
CA VAL A 183 -16.23 -17.44 -13.73
C VAL A 183 -15.32 -16.24 -13.91
N ASP A 184 -15.34 -15.32 -12.96
CA ASP A 184 -14.52 -14.11 -12.98
C ASP A 184 -13.12 -14.34 -12.36
N ARG A 185 -13.06 -15.16 -11.29
CA ARG A 185 -11.84 -15.48 -10.54
C ARG A 185 -11.78 -16.96 -10.20
N LYS A 186 -10.56 -17.48 -10.10
CA LYS A 186 -10.24 -18.83 -9.62
C LYS A 186 -9.20 -18.71 -8.52
N VAL A 187 -9.56 -19.13 -7.31
CA VAL A 187 -8.79 -18.94 -6.08
C VAL A 187 -8.34 -20.30 -5.56
N LEU A 188 -7.05 -20.45 -5.28
CA LEU A 188 -6.48 -21.59 -4.58
C LEU A 188 -6.14 -21.18 -3.14
N LEU A 189 -6.74 -21.83 -2.15
CA LEU A 189 -6.43 -21.63 -0.74
C LEU A 189 -5.67 -22.84 -0.20
N VAL A 190 -4.35 -22.72 -0.05
CA VAL A 190 -3.48 -23.77 0.51
C VAL A 190 -3.37 -23.62 2.02
N ILE A 191 -3.59 -24.68 2.78
CA ILE A 191 -3.53 -24.69 4.25
C ILE A 191 -2.71 -25.89 4.70
N GLY A 192 -1.69 -25.68 5.55
CA GLY A 192 -0.88 -26.78 6.09
C GLY A 192 0.20 -26.36 7.09
N ASP A 193 0.88 -27.34 7.67
CA ASP A 193 1.80 -27.12 8.81
C ASP A 193 3.30 -27.41 8.55
N GLY A 194 3.68 -27.68 7.30
CA GLY A 194 5.06 -27.58 6.83
C GLY A 194 5.64 -28.85 6.22
N HIS A 195 6.96 -28.84 6.02
CA HIS A 195 7.79 -29.96 5.58
C HIS A 195 7.14 -30.93 4.55
N PRO A 196 7.11 -30.58 3.25
CA PRO A 196 6.83 -31.56 2.19
C PRO A 196 7.89 -32.68 2.20
N ASN A 197 7.45 -33.94 2.05
CA ASN A 197 8.29 -35.13 2.16
C ASN A 197 7.80 -36.33 1.33
N VAL A 198 7.09 -36.05 0.23
CA VAL A 198 6.80 -37.03 -0.83
C VAL A 198 7.05 -36.38 -2.18
N GLY A 199 7.87 -37.00 -3.02
CA GLY A 199 8.21 -36.51 -4.36
C GLY A 199 7.46 -37.19 -5.50
N PRO A 200 7.62 -36.68 -6.74
CA PRO A 200 7.06 -37.32 -7.92
C PRO A 200 7.65 -38.73 -8.10
N GLU A 201 6.88 -39.61 -8.74
CA GLU A 201 7.13 -41.07 -8.84
C GLU A 201 7.29 -41.84 -7.50
N ARG A 202 7.21 -41.13 -6.36
CA ARG A 202 7.39 -41.59 -4.97
C ARG A 202 8.85 -41.69 -4.50
N ASP A 203 9.66 -40.65 -4.72
CA ASP A 203 10.84 -40.44 -3.87
C ASP A 203 10.42 -40.34 -2.37
N TYR A 204 11.15 -41.03 -1.48
CA TYR A 204 10.85 -41.18 -0.04
C TYR A 204 12.12 -41.19 0.84
N TYR A 205 12.05 -40.66 2.06
CA TYR A 205 13.11 -40.82 3.07
C TYR A 205 13.05 -42.16 3.84
N TYR A 206 14.15 -42.91 3.89
CA TYR A 206 14.37 -43.99 4.87
C TYR A 206 15.87 -44.27 5.12
N THR A 207 16.30 -44.20 6.39
CA THR A 207 17.72 -44.23 6.78
C THR A 207 18.18 -45.58 7.32
N ASP A 208 18.83 -46.41 6.50
CA ASP A 208 19.80 -47.43 7.01
C ASP A 208 20.81 -47.97 5.98
N VAL A 209 21.10 -47.24 4.87
CA VAL A 209 22.02 -47.70 3.81
C VAL A 209 22.82 -46.52 3.22
N ARG A 210 24.00 -46.79 2.65
CA ARG A 210 24.85 -45.82 1.93
C ARG A 210 24.88 -46.10 0.42
N GLY A 211 25.13 -45.08 -0.39
CA GLY A 211 25.22 -45.15 -1.85
C GLY A 211 25.62 -43.79 -2.43
N ASN A 212 25.80 -43.70 -3.76
CA ASN A 212 26.19 -42.47 -4.46
C ASN A 212 25.31 -42.27 -5.72
N TYR A 213 24.62 -41.13 -5.82
CA TYR A 213 23.93 -40.63 -7.02
C TYR A 213 23.65 -39.13 -6.81
N TYR A 214 23.95 -38.26 -7.77
CA TYR A 214 23.68 -36.82 -7.66
C TYR A 214 22.28 -36.51 -8.20
N GLY A 215 21.54 -35.60 -7.54
CA GLY A 215 20.20 -35.21 -7.98
C GLY A 215 20.17 -34.60 -9.38
N GLU A 216 19.00 -34.56 -10.01
CA GLU A 216 18.84 -33.97 -11.36
C GLU A 216 18.94 -32.43 -11.35
N TYR A 217 18.81 -31.80 -10.16
CA TYR A 217 18.81 -30.35 -9.96
C TYR A 217 19.95 -29.84 -9.04
N PRO A 218 21.24 -30.21 -9.28
CA PRO A 218 22.34 -30.05 -8.32
C PRO A 218 22.75 -28.59 -8.02
N ASN A 219 22.12 -27.60 -8.65
CA ASN A 219 22.33 -26.18 -8.37
C ASN A 219 21.32 -25.60 -7.36
N TYR A 220 20.26 -26.34 -6.99
CA TYR A 220 19.20 -25.83 -6.10
C TYR A 220 19.40 -26.25 -4.63
N TYR A 221 20.02 -27.41 -4.37
CA TYR A 221 20.50 -27.72 -3.01
C TYR A 221 21.84 -27.03 -2.71
N PRO A 222 21.96 -26.21 -1.64
CA PRO A 222 23.22 -25.53 -1.33
C PRO A 222 24.41 -26.49 -1.14
N GLY A 223 24.20 -27.68 -0.57
CA GLY A 223 25.27 -28.64 -0.31
C GLY A 223 25.94 -29.20 -1.58
N ASP A 224 25.18 -29.34 -2.67
CA ASP A 224 25.71 -29.82 -3.94
C ASP A 224 26.42 -28.69 -4.70
N THR A 225 25.97 -27.44 -4.52
CA THR A 225 26.70 -26.24 -4.95
C THR A 225 28.04 -26.08 -4.22
N ILE A 226 28.07 -26.32 -2.90
CA ILE A 226 29.30 -26.30 -2.08
C ILE A 226 30.29 -27.38 -2.55
N LYS A 227 29.82 -28.61 -2.79
CA LYS A 227 30.66 -29.68 -3.39
C LYS A 227 31.24 -29.27 -4.75
N LYS A 228 30.43 -28.66 -5.62
CA LYS A 228 30.88 -28.17 -6.93
C LYS A 228 31.95 -27.08 -6.78
N GLN A 229 31.74 -26.11 -5.89
CA GLN A 229 32.73 -25.08 -5.58
C GLN A 229 34.04 -25.67 -5.04
N ARG A 230 33.98 -26.73 -4.23
CA ARG A 230 35.17 -27.45 -3.76
C ARG A 230 35.93 -28.11 -4.91
N TYR A 231 35.25 -28.77 -5.85
CA TYR A 231 35.93 -29.32 -7.04
C TYR A 231 36.56 -28.23 -7.92
N GLU A 232 35.88 -27.09 -8.12
CA GLU A 232 36.42 -25.93 -8.84
C GLU A 232 37.58 -25.23 -8.09
N LEU A 233 37.71 -25.44 -6.77
CA LEU A 233 38.83 -24.96 -5.94
C LEU A 233 40.02 -25.93 -6.01
N GLU A 234 39.77 -27.23 -5.89
CA GLU A 234 40.75 -28.30 -6.06
C GLU A 234 41.43 -28.23 -7.44
N GLU A 235 40.65 -28.07 -8.52
CA GLU A 235 41.19 -27.99 -9.89
C GLU A 235 42.17 -26.80 -10.06
N LYS A 236 41.83 -25.61 -9.57
CA LYS A 236 42.71 -24.43 -9.60
C LYS A 236 44.01 -24.66 -8.84
N TRP A 237 43.95 -25.31 -7.68
CA TRP A 237 45.14 -25.62 -6.88
C TRP A 237 46.02 -26.67 -7.57
N TYR A 238 45.45 -27.76 -8.12
CA TYR A 238 46.19 -28.74 -8.91
C TYR A 238 46.82 -28.15 -10.19
N ASN A 239 46.17 -27.17 -10.82
CA ASN A 239 46.70 -26.44 -11.98
C ASN A 239 47.78 -25.40 -11.61
N GLY A 240 47.93 -25.06 -10.33
CA GLY A 240 48.83 -24.00 -9.86
C GLY A 240 48.33 -22.58 -10.13
N GLU A 241 47.01 -22.40 -10.27
CA GLU A 241 46.36 -21.09 -10.47
C GLU A 241 46.21 -20.30 -9.16
N ILE A 242 46.22 -20.99 -8.02
CA ILE A 242 46.16 -20.44 -6.65
C ILE A 242 47.24 -21.06 -5.76
N ASP A 243 47.60 -20.40 -4.66
CA ASP A 243 48.59 -20.90 -3.69
C ASP A 243 47.95 -21.71 -2.55
N ASP A 244 48.78 -22.45 -1.80
CA ASP A 244 48.35 -23.28 -0.66
C ASP A 244 47.56 -22.47 0.38
N ASN A 245 47.95 -21.23 0.65
CA ASN A 245 47.28 -20.38 1.65
C ASN A 245 45.85 -20.03 1.20
N THR A 246 45.69 -19.67 -0.07
CA THR A 246 44.41 -19.39 -0.70
C THR A 246 43.53 -20.63 -0.66
N TYR A 247 44.05 -21.77 -1.13
CA TYR A 247 43.35 -23.06 -1.13
C TYR A 247 42.84 -23.42 0.28
N PHE A 248 43.71 -23.46 1.29
CA PHE A 248 43.29 -23.84 2.65
C PHE A 248 42.31 -22.84 3.27
N SER A 249 42.37 -21.55 2.92
CA SER A 249 41.44 -20.54 3.43
C SER A 249 40.03 -20.66 2.83
N GLU A 250 39.92 -20.96 1.52
CA GLU A 250 38.64 -21.18 0.86
C GLU A 250 38.05 -22.55 1.24
N ASP A 251 38.89 -23.58 1.37
CA ASP A 251 38.49 -24.92 1.84
C ASP A 251 37.92 -24.88 3.28
N GLU A 252 38.51 -24.07 4.19
CA GLU A 252 37.96 -23.89 5.54
C GLU A 252 36.57 -23.23 5.52
N ILE A 253 36.30 -22.32 4.57
CA ILE A 253 34.99 -21.68 4.40
C ILE A 253 33.98 -22.69 3.86
N LEU A 254 34.30 -23.40 2.78
CA LEU A 254 33.43 -24.43 2.19
C LEU A 254 33.14 -25.55 3.20
N SER A 255 34.13 -25.96 3.99
CA SER A 255 33.96 -26.96 5.06
C SER A 255 33.03 -26.49 6.17
N LYS A 256 33.00 -25.20 6.53
CA LYS A 256 31.99 -24.65 7.47
C LYS A 256 30.59 -24.67 6.88
N GLN A 257 30.45 -24.37 5.59
CA GLN A 257 29.16 -24.40 4.89
C GLN A 257 28.64 -25.84 4.70
N GLU A 258 29.51 -26.80 4.37
CA GLU A 258 29.17 -28.21 4.20
C GLU A 258 28.71 -28.87 5.52
N ASN A 259 29.19 -28.40 6.67
CA ASN A 259 28.65 -28.82 7.98
C ASN A 259 27.19 -28.35 8.21
N VAL A 260 26.74 -27.29 7.54
CA VAL A 260 25.34 -26.81 7.59
C VAL A 260 24.49 -27.49 6.49
N TYR A 261 25.04 -27.62 5.29
CA TYR A 261 24.42 -28.23 4.12
C TYR A 261 25.32 -29.36 3.56
N PRO A 262 25.30 -30.56 4.15
CA PRO A 262 26.12 -31.67 3.65
C PRO A 262 25.55 -32.16 2.32
N GLY A 263 26.29 -31.98 1.22
CA GLY A 263 25.84 -32.38 -0.12
C GLY A 263 25.39 -33.86 -0.15
N ALA A 264 24.35 -34.16 -0.90
CA ALA A 264 23.54 -35.37 -0.71
C ALA A 264 23.81 -36.48 -1.74
N THR A 265 23.11 -37.61 -1.58
CA THR A 265 22.99 -38.67 -2.58
C THR A 265 21.59 -39.29 -2.62
N LYS A 266 21.15 -39.71 -3.82
CA LYS A 266 19.95 -40.56 -4.02
C LYS A 266 20.31 -42.06 -4.09
N ARG A 267 19.35 -42.94 -3.81
CA ARG A 267 19.47 -44.42 -3.89
C ARG A 267 18.15 -45.06 -4.34
N SER A 268 18.15 -45.98 -5.32
CA SER A 268 16.93 -46.72 -5.70
C SER A 268 16.40 -47.62 -4.56
N LEU A 269 15.07 -47.69 -4.44
CA LEU A 269 14.35 -48.53 -3.49
C LEU A 269 14.30 -50.03 -3.84
N ASP A 270 14.60 -50.41 -5.09
CA ASP A 270 14.23 -51.70 -5.70
C ASP A 270 14.72 -52.96 -4.95
N ASN A 271 15.77 -52.82 -4.14
CA ASN A 271 16.41 -53.93 -3.43
C ASN A 271 15.94 -54.11 -1.97
N HIS A 272 15.14 -53.21 -1.40
CA HIS A 272 14.85 -53.20 0.04
C HIS A 272 13.64 -54.05 0.43
N GLN A 273 13.85 -55.15 1.20
CA GLN A 273 12.81 -56.17 1.39
C GLN A 273 11.51 -55.68 2.05
N SER A 274 11.57 -54.71 2.97
CA SER A 274 10.40 -54.15 3.67
C SER A 274 9.67 -53.03 2.90
N LEU A 275 10.20 -52.63 1.73
CA LEU A 275 9.74 -51.48 0.96
C LEU A 275 9.46 -51.81 -0.52
N LYS A 276 9.37 -53.09 -0.90
CA LYS A 276 9.18 -53.58 -2.30
C LYS A 276 7.91 -53.09 -3.02
N GLU A 277 6.98 -52.47 -2.30
CA GLU A 277 5.74 -51.88 -2.86
C GLU A 277 5.92 -50.39 -3.21
N LEU A 278 7.02 -49.79 -2.72
CA LEU A 278 7.48 -48.47 -3.09
C LEU A 278 8.29 -48.55 -4.39
N LYS A 279 8.22 -47.49 -5.18
CA LYS A 279 9.12 -47.19 -6.30
C LYS A 279 9.79 -45.85 -5.99
N GLY A 280 10.77 -45.43 -6.79
CA GLY A 280 11.48 -44.17 -6.62
C GLY A 280 12.83 -44.33 -5.91
N THR A 281 13.34 -43.24 -5.38
CA THR A 281 14.64 -43.15 -4.73
C THR A 281 14.58 -42.56 -3.32
N ILE A 282 15.67 -42.73 -2.57
CA ILE A 282 15.85 -42.26 -1.19
C ILE A 282 17.02 -41.27 -1.14
N TYR A 283 16.79 -40.07 -0.62
CA TYR A 283 17.85 -39.16 -0.19
C TYR A 283 18.53 -39.68 1.08
N ASP A 284 19.86 -39.53 1.20
CA ASP A 284 20.58 -39.71 2.46
C ASP A 284 20.48 -38.52 3.43
N ASN A 285 19.85 -37.42 3.01
CA ASN A 285 19.77 -36.16 3.75
C ASN A 285 18.42 -35.45 3.50
N SER A 286 17.57 -35.34 4.53
CA SER A 286 16.27 -34.65 4.48
C SER A 286 16.33 -33.18 4.09
N LYS A 287 17.49 -32.50 4.25
CA LYS A 287 17.65 -31.12 3.75
C LYS A 287 17.62 -31.09 2.23
N ALA A 288 18.33 -32.00 1.57
CA ALA A 288 18.36 -32.06 0.11
C ALA A 288 17.01 -32.50 -0.47
N GLU A 289 16.35 -33.47 0.17
CA GLU A 289 14.97 -33.84 -0.13
C GLU A 289 14.04 -32.62 -0.09
N PHE A 290 14.09 -31.84 0.98
CA PHE A 290 13.28 -30.62 1.09
C PHE A 290 13.58 -29.60 -0.02
N TYR A 291 14.84 -29.36 -0.37
CA TYR A 291 15.17 -28.38 -1.43
C TYR A 291 14.80 -28.88 -2.84
N ASP A 292 15.01 -30.16 -3.17
CA ASP A 292 14.55 -30.74 -4.44
C ASP A 292 13.02 -30.72 -4.53
N LEU A 293 12.29 -30.99 -3.43
CA LEU A 293 10.83 -30.87 -3.38
C LEU A 293 10.37 -29.40 -3.49
N ARG A 294 11.05 -28.48 -2.80
CA ARG A 294 10.80 -27.03 -2.87
C ARG A 294 10.94 -26.53 -4.30
N TYR A 295 11.96 -26.97 -5.05
CA TYR A 295 12.12 -26.63 -6.47
C TYR A 295 10.88 -27.01 -7.29
N LEU A 296 10.47 -28.28 -7.22
CA LEU A 296 9.35 -28.82 -7.99
C LEU A 296 8.00 -28.19 -7.56
N ILE A 297 7.85 -27.87 -6.28
CA ILE A 297 6.69 -27.14 -5.76
C ILE A 297 6.66 -25.72 -6.32
N MET A 298 7.80 -25.02 -6.38
CA MET A 298 7.87 -23.68 -6.99
C MET A 298 7.57 -23.71 -8.50
N GLU A 299 8.08 -24.69 -9.26
CA GLU A 299 7.66 -24.87 -10.66
C GLU A 299 6.15 -25.07 -10.80
N LYS A 300 5.54 -25.89 -9.92
CA LYS A 300 4.09 -26.12 -9.93
C LYS A 300 3.28 -24.87 -9.53
N ILE A 301 3.80 -24.06 -8.62
CA ILE A 301 3.18 -22.79 -8.22
C ILE A 301 3.26 -21.76 -9.35
N GLU A 302 4.38 -21.66 -10.06
CA GLU A 302 4.50 -20.78 -11.21
C GLU A 302 3.60 -21.23 -12.38
N GLU A 303 3.36 -22.53 -12.58
CA GLU A 303 2.30 -23.01 -13.50
C GLU A 303 0.89 -22.58 -13.07
N ILE A 304 0.58 -22.59 -11.77
CA ILE A 304 -0.74 -22.20 -11.23
C ILE A 304 -0.94 -20.69 -11.37
N LYS A 305 0.04 -19.89 -10.95
CA LYS A 305 0.04 -18.42 -11.09
C LYS A 305 -0.02 -18.01 -12.57
N SER A 306 0.73 -18.68 -13.44
CA SER A 306 0.71 -18.43 -14.90
C SER A 306 -0.60 -18.82 -15.58
N ALA A 307 -1.42 -19.70 -14.99
CA ALA A 307 -2.78 -19.96 -15.43
C ALA A 307 -3.77 -18.83 -15.07
N GLY A 308 -3.31 -17.82 -14.30
CA GLY A 308 -4.12 -16.70 -13.82
C GLY A 308 -4.89 -17.01 -12.53
N TYR A 309 -4.46 -18.00 -11.76
CA TYR A 309 -5.12 -18.41 -10.52
C TYR A 309 -4.53 -17.65 -9.31
N GLU A 310 -5.40 -17.26 -8.40
CA GLU A 310 -5.11 -16.39 -7.25
C GLU A 310 -4.75 -17.29 -6.05
N VAL A 311 -3.47 -17.40 -5.71
CA VAL A 311 -2.99 -18.34 -4.68
C VAL A 311 -2.86 -17.66 -3.32
N PHE A 312 -3.68 -18.12 -2.38
CA PHE A 312 -3.57 -17.85 -0.95
C PHE A 312 -2.85 -19.00 -0.25
N SER A 313 -2.09 -18.69 0.80
CA SER A 313 -1.51 -19.71 1.67
C SER A 313 -1.64 -19.36 3.14
N VAL A 314 -2.03 -20.35 3.94
CA VAL A 314 -2.06 -20.31 5.41
C VAL A 314 -1.02 -21.29 5.92
N PHE A 315 0.09 -20.78 6.45
CA PHE A 315 1.05 -21.58 7.20
C PHE A 315 0.61 -21.66 8.67
N LEU A 316 0.38 -22.87 9.14
CA LEU A 316 0.11 -23.17 10.54
C LEU A 316 1.41 -23.66 11.17
N ASN A 317 2.04 -22.87 12.02
CA ASN A 317 3.29 -23.30 12.64
C ASN A 317 3.03 -24.34 13.75
N ASN A 318 3.18 -25.61 13.40
CA ASN A 318 3.22 -26.74 14.35
C ASN A 318 4.65 -27.30 14.50
N GLU A 319 5.70 -26.58 14.06
CA GLU A 319 7.08 -27.06 14.13
C GLU A 319 7.61 -27.04 15.58
N GLU A 320 7.57 -28.20 16.25
CA GLU A 320 8.29 -28.36 17.52
C GLU A 320 9.80 -28.22 17.31
N ALA A 321 10.42 -27.32 18.08
CA ALA A 321 11.87 -27.07 18.04
C ALA A 321 12.66 -28.30 18.54
N GLY A 322 13.07 -29.16 17.61
CA GLY A 322 13.87 -30.35 17.88
C GLY A 322 15.18 -30.03 18.62
N MET A 323 15.62 -30.96 19.47
CA MET A 323 16.86 -30.76 20.26
C MET A 323 18.12 -30.77 19.37
N ASP A 324 18.10 -31.54 18.28
CA ASP A 324 19.13 -31.60 17.25
C ASP A 324 18.54 -31.98 15.87
N GLY A 325 19.42 -32.22 14.90
CA GLY A 325 19.05 -32.81 13.60
C GLY A 325 18.21 -31.90 12.68
N TYR A 326 17.29 -32.52 11.94
CA TYR A 326 16.57 -31.88 10.84
C TYR A 326 15.39 -31.01 11.31
N GLN A 327 14.63 -31.44 12.31
CA GLN A 327 13.55 -30.63 12.92
C GLN A 327 14.12 -29.34 13.52
N LYS A 328 15.28 -29.44 14.19
CA LYS A 328 16.01 -28.25 14.67
C LYS A 328 16.39 -27.31 13.53
N PHE A 329 16.90 -27.85 12.41
CA PHE A 329 17.23 -27.02 11.24
C PHE A 329 16.02 -26.27 10.71
N LEU A 330 14.86 -26.91 10.55
CA LEU A 330 13.63 -26.23 10.11
C LEU A 330 13.27 -25.08 11.07
N ALA A 331 13.16 -25.36 12.37
CA ALA A 331 12.79 -24.37 13.39
C ALA A 331 13.84 -23.25 13.61
N GLU A 332 15.12 -23.48 13.31
CA GLU A 332 16.17 -22.43 13.36
C GLU A 332 16.28 -21.61 12.05
N THR A 333 15.61 -22.03 10.97
CA THR A 333 15.75 -21.39 9.65
C THR A 333 14.43 -20.97 8.99
N ASN A 334 13.28 -21.38 9.52
CA ASN A 334 11.93 -21.08 9.03
C ASN A 334 11.70 -21.50 7.57
N GLU A 335 12.31 -22.60 7.10
CA GLU A 335 12.22 -22.98 5.68
C GLU A 335 10.81 -23.43 5.25
N SER A 336 10.05 -24.10 6.11
CA SER A 336 8.62 -24.39 5.86
C SER A 336 7.78 -23.11 5.74
N GLU A 337 8.05 -22.12 6.60
CA GLU A 337 7.39 -20.81 6.55
C GLU A 337 7.68 -20.10 5.20
N LYS A 338 8.95 -20.02 4.82
CA LYS A 338 9.39 -19.42 3.54
C LYS A 338 8.75 -20.11 2.34
N LEU A 339 8.66 -21.44 2.36
CA LEU A 339 7.98 -22.21 1.32
C LEU A 339 6.51 -21.80 1.19
N PHE A 340 5.75 -21.72 2.29
CA PHE A 340 4.37 -21.26 2.25
C PHE A 340 4.25 -19.80 1.82
N LYS A 341 5.19 -18.94 2.22
CA LYS A 341 5.22 -17.55 1.78
C LYS A 341 5.49 -17.40 0.28
N GLU A 342 6.29 -18.27 -0.33
CA GLU A 342 6.53 -18.27 -1.79
C GLU A 342 5.40 -18.98 -2.59
N ILE A 343 4.63 -19.86 -1.95
CA ILE A 343 3.39 -20.44 -2.52
C ILE A 343 2.35 -19.33 -2.82
N ALA A 344 2.20 -18.36 -1.92
CA ALA A 344 1.26 -17.24 -2.08
C ALA A 344 1.54 -16.38 -3.33
N ASN A 345 0.52 -15.69 -3.84
CA ASN A 345 0.66 -14.71 -4.92
C ASN A 345 1.60 -13.55 -4.55
N ASP A 346 1.43 -12.98 -3.36
CA ASP A 346 2.26 -11.93 -2.79
C ASP A 346 2.13 -11.87 -1.24
N ASP A 347 2.79 -10.91 -0.60
CA ASP A 347 2.77 -10.68 0.85
C ASP A 347 1.36 -10.52 1.47
N LYS A 348 0.33 -10.13 0.70
CA LYS A 348 -1.07 -9.98 1.16
C LYS A 348 -1.82 -11.31 1.16
N HIS A 349 -1.36 -12.27 0.35
CA HIS A 349 -1.99 -13.57 0.15
C HIS A 349 -1.37 -14.66 1.04
N TYR A 350 -0.26 -14.35 1.72
CA TYR A 350 0.39 -15.20 2.72
C TYR A 350 -0.11 -14.87 4.13
N PHE A 351 -0.43 -15.91 4.91
CA PHE A 351 -0.91 -15.78 6.28
C PHE A 351 -0.18 -16.75 7.22
N TYR A 352 0.29 -16.22 8.35
CA TYR A 352 0.99 -16.96 9.39
C TYR A 352 0.11 -17.15 10.64
N ALA A 353 -0.14 -18.41 11.02
CA ALA A 353 -0.69 -18.75 12.32
C ALA A 353 0.42 -19.34 13.20
N GLU A 354 0.77 -18.65 14.30
CA GLU A 354 1.81 -19.09 15.26
C GLU A 354 1.51 -20.47 15.89
N ASN A 355 0.23 -20.85 15.94
CA ASN A 355 -0.30 -22.14 16.37
C ASN A 355 -1.81 -22.18 16.04
N VAL A 356 -2.44 -23.32 16.30
CA VAL A 356 -3.86 -23.58 16.01
C VAL A 356 -4.83 -22.51 16.52
N SER A 357 -4.55 -21.86 17.66
CA SER A 357 -5.45 -20.84 18.24
C SER A 357 -5.50 -19.52 17.45
N GLY A 358 -4.54 -19.28 16.55
CA GLY A 358 -4.53 -18.13 15.65
C GLY A 358 -5.44 -18.28 14.43
N LEU A 359 -5.76 -19.52 14.03
CA LEU A 359 -6.51 -19.82 12.80
C LEU A 359 -7.84 -19.06 12.67
N PRO A 360 -8.69 -18.91 13.72
CA PRO A 360 -9.97 -18.21 13.57
C PRO A 360 -9.84 -16.73 13.18
N LYS A 361 -8.74 -16.06 13.60
CA LYS A 361 -8.45 -14.68 13.20
C LYS A 361 -7.91 -14.66 11.77
N ILE A 362 -6.96 -15.54 11.45
CA ILE A 362 -6.38 -15.65 10.12
C ILE A 362 -7.44 -15.91 9.03
N PHE A 363 -8.44 -16.77 9.28
CA PHE A 363 -9.50 -17.01 8.29
C PHE A 363 -10.45 -15.83 8.09
N GLU A 364 -10.66 -14.96 9.08
CA GLU A 364 -11.37 -13.70 8.89
C GLU A 364 -10.52 -12.68 8.09
N ASP A 365 -9.20 -12.72 8.20
CA ASP A 365 -8.30 -11.87 7.41
C ASP A 365 -8.16 -12.37 5.95
N VAL A 366 -8.04 -13.69 5.72
CA VAL A 366 -8.12 -14.32 4.39
C VAL A 366 -9.42 -13.93 3.68
N LYS A 367 -10.56 -14.12 4.37
CA LYS A 367 -11.90 -13.71 3.93
C LYS A 367 -11.98 -12.22 3.63
N THR A 368 -11.34 -11.37 4.41
CA THR A 368 -11.27 -9.93 4.15
C THR A 368 -10.51 -9.67 2.84
N THR A 369 -9.27 -10.16 2.71
CA THR A 369 -8.44 -9.94 1.51
C THR A 369 -9.11 -10.42 0.22
N ILE A 370 -9.71 -11.62 0.20
CA ILE A 370 -10.44 -12.17 -0.97
C ILE A 370 -11.53 -11.20 -1.49
N ASN A 371 -12.19 -10.46 -0.59
CA ASN A 371 -13.30 -9.56 -0.89
C ASN A 371 -12.86 -8.09 -1.10
N THR A 372 -11.56 -7.84 -1.33
CA THR A 372 -11.00 -6.48 -1.46
C THR A 372 -10.46 -6.15 -2.85
N PHE A 373 -10.27 -4.86 -3.10
CA PHE A 373 -9.83 -4.28 -4.35
C PHE A 373 -8.63 -3.35 -4.13
N ASP A 374 -7.68 -3.37 -5.06
CA ASP A 374 -6.57 -2.41 -5.07
C ASP A 374 -6.89 -1.21 -5.99
N TYR A 375 -6.47 -0.01 -5.58
CA TYR A 375 -6.75 1.27 -6.25
C TYR A 375 -5.48 2.09 -6.41
N PHE A 376 -5.26 2.56 -7.64
CA PHE A 376 -4.23 3.55 -7.95
C PHE A 376 -4.91 4.85 -8.41
N ILE A 377 -4.72 5.93 -7.66
CA ILE A 377 -5.19 7.29 -8.00
C ILE A 377 -3.96 8.16 -8.17
N ASN A 378 -3.89 8.92 -9.27
CA ASN A 378 -2.87 9.94 -9.46
C ASN A 378 -3.51 11.23 -9.99
N ASP A 379 -3.14 12.36 -9.40
CA ASP A 379 -3.57 13.69 -9.83
C ASP A 379 -2.39 14.69 -9.78
N THR A 380 -2.57 15.87 -10.37
CA THR A 380 -1.57 16.92 -10.44
C THR A 380 -2.17 18.26 -10.00
N ILE A 381 -1.50 18.93 -9.08
CA ILE A 381 -1.88 20.26 -8.59
C ILE A 381 -1.81 21.29 -9.74
N GLU A 382 -2.85 22.13 -9.84
CA GLU A 382 -2.96 23.18 -10.85
C GLU A 382 -1.79 24.18 -10.77
N ASP A 383 -1.40 24.76 -11.92
CA ASP A 383 -0.24 25.64 -11.97
C ASP A 383 -0.45 26.95 -11.20
N GLY A 384 0.52 27.30 -10.36
CA GLY A 384 0.43 28.43 -9.43
C GLY A 384 -0.41 28.18 -8.17
N PHE A 385 -0.90 26.96 -7.93
CA PHE A 385 -1.52 26.57 -6.65
C PHE A 385 -0.57 25.76 -5.76
N GLU A 386 -0.78 25.86 -4.44
CA GLU A 386 -0.12 25.09 -3.39
C GLU A 386 -1.11 24.11 -2.75
N LEU A 387 -0.63 22.92 -2.35
CA LEU A 387 -1.40 21.96 -1.56
C LEU A 387 -1.55 22.41 -0.10
N MET A 388 -2.72 22.20 0.49
CA MET A 388 -2.97 22.32 1.93
C MET A 388 -2.99 20.91 2.56
N PRO A 389 -1.84 20.32 2.94
CA PRO A 389 -1.76 18.90 3.33
C PRO A 389 -2.60 18.54 4.56
N GLU A 390 -2.90 19.50 5.43
CA GLU A 390 -3.79 19.35 6.58
C GLU A 390 -5.26 19.07 6.21
N THR A 391 -5.63 19.28 4.94
CA THR A 391 -6.98 19.04 4.41
C THR A 391 -7.14 17.69 3.72
N LEU A 392 -6.07 16.88 3.66
CA LEU A 392 -6.09 15.55 3.04
C LEU A 392 -7.07 14.62 3.76
N GLN A 393 -8.09 14.17 3.03
CA GLN A 393 -9.12 13.25 3.52
C GLN A 393 -9.33 12.11 2.52
N ALA A 394 -9.78 10.97 3.05
CA ALA A 394 -10.21 9.82 2.28
C ALA A 394 -11.45 9.20 2.93
N SER A 395 -12.26 8.46 2.17
CA SER A 395 -13.39 7.69 2.71
C SER A 395 -12.97 6.52 3.61
N GLN A 396 -11.67 6.30 3.81
CA GLN A 396 -11.09 5.27 4.67
C GLN A 396 -9.90 5.80 5.49
N ASN A 397 -9.80 5.33 6.73
CA ASN A 397 -8.69 5.65 7.63
C ASN A 397 -7.37 5.03 7.15
N GLY A 398 -6.25 5.73 7.37
CA GLY A 398 -4.91 5.23 7.03
C GLY A 398 -4.50 5.42 5.56
N VAL A 399 -5.40 5.87 4.70
CA VAL A 399 -5.10 6.24 3.31
C VAL A 399 -4.31 7.56 3.30
N ILE A 400 -3.01 7.49 2.99
CA ILE A 400 -2.09 8.63 2.92
C ILE A 400 -1.42 8.63 1.54
N PRO A 401 -1.44 9.73 0.78
CA PRO A 401 -0.75 9.78 -0.51
C PRO A 401 0.76 9.95 -0.37
N LYS A 402 1.47 9.53 -1.41
CA LYS A 402 2.80 10.06 -1.74
C LYS A 402 2.62 11.39 -2.49
N ILE A 403 3.37 12.41 -2.08
CA ILE A 403 3.42 13.72 -2.73
C ILE A 403 4.82 13.90 -3.33
N ASP A 404 4.92 14.31 -4.58
CA ASP A 404 6.19 14.58 -5.26
C ASP A 404 6.06 15.83 -6.16
N GLY A 405 6.59 16.96 -5.69
CA GLY A 405 6.41 18.27 -6.32
C GLY A 405 4.93 18.66 -6.41
N ARG A 406 4.36 18.57 -7.62
CA ARG A 406 2.92 18.79 -7.87
C ARG A 406 2.10 17.51 -8.04
N SER A 407 2.73 16.34 -8.08
CA SER A 407 2.02 15.06 -8.21
C SER A 407 1.53 14.59 -6.85
N ILE A 408 0.30 14.11 -6.78
CA ILE A 408 -0.26 13.43 -5.61
C ILE A 408 -0.73 12.05 -6.05
N THR A 409 -0.18 11.01 -5.42
CA THR A 409 -0.41 9.62 -5.80
C THR A 409 -0.86 8.81 -4.58
N TRP A 410 -2.00 8.14 -4.71
CA TRP A 410 -2.46 7.14 -3.76
C TRP A 410 -2.33 5.75 -4.40
N ASP A 411 -1.53 4.89 -3.79
CA ASP A 411 -1.47 3.46 -4.09
C ASP A 411 -2.01 2.74 -2.86
N ILE A 412 -3.22 2.18 -2.98
CA ILE A 412 -4.01 1.69 -1.85
C ILE A 412 -4.44 0.26 -2.17
N SER A 413 -4.00 -0.68 -1.34
CA SER A 413 -4.41 -2.08 -1.46
C SER A 413 -5.47 -2.44 -0.41
N GLY A 414 -6.22 -3.51 -0.66
CA GLY A 414 -7.08 -4.12 0.37
C GLY A 414 -8.36 -3.35 0.70
N VAL A 415 -8.94 -2.59 -0.24
CA VAL A 415 -10.19 -1.84 -0.04
C VAL A 415 -11.42 -2.74 -0.23
N PRO A 416 -12.29 -2.96 0.78
CA PRO A 416 -13.45 -3.85 0.67
C PRO A 416 -14.67 -3.24 -0.07
N TYR A 417 -14.47 -2.15 -0.82
CA TYR A 417 -15.53 -1.36 -1.44
C TYR A 417 -15.25 -1.08 -2.93
N LYS A 418 -16.32 -0.96 -3.74
CA LYS A 418 -16.24 -0.68 -5.20
C LYS A 418 -16.13 0.83 -5.55
N GLU A 419 -16.16 1.70 -4.54
CA GLU A 419 -15.96 3.15 -4.63
C GLU A 419 -14.92 3.56 -3.58
N LEU A 420 -14.03 4.46 -3.96
CA LEU A 420 -13.09 5.14 -3.07
C LEU A 420 -13.11 6.64 -3.40
N GLU A 421 -13.16 7.47 -2.37
CA GLU A 421 -13.09 8.92 -2.48
C GLU A 421 -11.87 9.43 -1.72
N VAL A 422 -11.11 10.31 -2.35
CA VAL A 422 -10.07 11.12 -1.69
C VAL A 422 -10.31 12.60 -2.03
N SER A 423 -10.02 13.50 -1.10
CA SER A 423 -10.14 14.94 -1.31
C SER A 423 -9.05 15.73 -0.61
N TYR A 424 -8.78 16.92 -1.13
CA TYR A 424 -7.76 17.84 -0.63
C TYR A 424 -8.05 19.26 -1.11
N HIS A 425 -7.58 20.26 -0.37
CA HIS A 425 -7.66 21.66 -0.77
C HIS A 425 -6.36 22.11 -1.43
N ILE A 426 -6.49 23.00 -2.41
CA ILE A 426 -5.38 23.76 -2.99
C ILE A 426 -5.68 25.25 -2.88
N LYS A 427 -4.66 26.04 -2.56
CA LYS A 427 -4.77 27.52 -2.42
C LYS A 427 -3.83 28.24 -3.38
N ARG A 428 -4.17 29.48 -3.72
CA ARG A 428 -3.32 30.43 -4.44
C ARG A 428 -3.49 31.82 -3.84
N GLU A 429 -2.39 32.39 -3.36
CA GLU A 429 -2.32 33.79 -2.95
C GLU A 429 -1.99 34.64 -4.18
N ILE A 430 -2.76 35.71 -4.42
CA ILE A 430 -2.64 36.56 -5.62
C ILE A 430 -1.93 37.86 -5.21
N PRO A 431 -0.70 38.12 -5.71
CA PRO A 431 0.07 39.30 -5.30
C PRO A 431 -0.64 40.63 -5.56
N TYR A 432 -0.60 41.50 -4.56
CA TYR A 432 -1.22 42.82 -4.59
C TYR A 432 -0.23 43.92 -4.17
N GLY A 433 -0.44 45.12 -4.71
CA GLY A 433 0.24 46.33 -4.28
C GLY A 433 -0.62 47.17 -3.36
N THR A 434 0.02 48.09 -2.64
CA THR A 434 -0.66 49.10 -1.81
C THR A 434 -0.39 50.48 -2.37
N LEU A 435 -1.44 51.32 -2.43
CA LEU A 435 -1.36 52.74 -2.74
C LEU A 435 -1.75 53.55 -1.50
N THR A 436 -0.87 54.43 -1.04
CA THR A 436 -1.11 55.37 0.06
C THR A 436 -1.16 56.79 -0.49
N VAL A 437 -2.31 57.47 -0.39
CA VAL A 437 -2.48 58.87 -0.81
C VAL A 437 -2.56 59.78 0.41
N ARG A 438 -1.69 60.80 0.46
CA ARG A 438 -1.56 61.73 1.60
C ARG A 438 -1.72 63.18 1.17
N TYR A 439 -2.09 64.00 2.14
CA TYR A 439 -2.36 65.42 1.97
C TYR A 439 -1.64 66.14 3.10
N ILE A 440 -0.50 66.79 2.83
CA ILE A 440 0.45 67.23 3.85
C ILE A 440 0.63 68.75 3.83
N ASP A 441 0.72 69.36 5.02
CA ASP A 441 1.13 70.75 5.20
C ASP A 441 2.65 70.89 4.94
N GLU A 442 3.03 71.66 3.91
CA GLU A 442 4.42 71.88 3.50
C GLU A 442 5.26 72.56 4.60
N ASP A 443 4.65 73.44 5.40
CA ASP A 443 5.38 74.26 6.39
C ASP A 443 5.78 73.47 7.65
N ASN A 444 5.12 72.34 7.93
CA ASN A 444 5.34 71.56 9.17
C ASN A 444 5.30 70.03 9.02
N GLY A 445 4.95 69.49 7.85
CA GLY A 445 4.96 68.04 7.57
C GLY A 445 3.81 67.23 8.16
N THR A 446 2.76 67.88 8.69
CA THR A 446 1.59 67.18 9.26
C THR A 446 0.59 66.78 8.18
N ASP A 447 0.04 65.57 8.27
CA ASP A 447 -1.11 65.15 7.46
C ASP A 447 -2.37 65.98 7.80
N LEU A 448 -2.96 66.62 6.78
CA LEU A 448 -4.18 67.42 6.84
C LEU A 448 -5.47 66.57 6.76
N LEU A 449 -5.34 65.30 6.35
CA LEU A 449 -6.39 64.28 6.30
C LEU A 449 -5.77 62.93 6.66
N GLU A 450 -6.57 61.98 7.15
CA GLU A 450 -6.10 60.60 7.34
C GLU A 450 -5.62 59.99 6.00
N PRO A 451 -4.46 59.30 5.95
CA PRO A 451 -3.94 58.68 4.73
C PRO A 451 -4.91 57.69 4.12
N ILE A 452 -5.17 57.82 2.82
CA ILE A 452 -6.08 56.92 2.08
C ILE A 452 -5.26 55.72 1.60
N ILE A 453 -5.56 54.53 2.11
CA ILE A 453 -4.86 53.30 1.78
C ILE A 453 -5.77 52.40 0.93
N ASN A 454 -5.37 52.14 -0.32
CA ASN A 454 -6.05 51.24 -1.25
C ASN A 454 -5.13 50.06 -1.61
N THR A 455 -5.72 48.90 -1.95
CA THR A 455 -4.98 47.72 -2.43
C THR A 455 -5.63 47.17 -3.71
N ASN A 456 -4.82 46.66 -4.62
CA ASN A 456 -5.29 45.95 -5.83
C ASN A 456 -4.18 45.03 -6.37
N THR A 457 -4.54 44.09 -7.25
CA THR A 457 -3.58 43.15 -7.84
C THR A 457 -2.49 43.88 -8.65
N ILE A 458 -1.28 43.34 -8.61
CA ILE A 458 -0.10 43.99 -9.24
C ILE A 458 -0.33 44.18 -10.75
N GLY A 459 0.00 45.36 -11.26
CA GLY A 459 -0.22 45.76 -12.65
C GLY A 459 -1.59 46.34 -12.95
N GLN A 460 -2.56 46.30 -12.03
CA GLN A 460 -3.81 47.07 -12.19
C GLN A 460 -3.55 48.56 -12.13
N ALA A 461 -4.34 49.34 -12.87
CA ALA A 461 -4.22 50.79 -12.87
C ALA A 461 -4.74 51.42 -11.55
N TYR A 462 -4.17 52.57 -11.19
CA TYR A 462 -4.72 53.48 -10.20
C TYR A 462 -4.73 54.92 -10.72
N ALA A 463 -5.62 55.73 -10.14
CA ALA A 463 -5.61 57.17 -10.25
C ALA A 463 -5.82 57.77 -8.85
N SER A 464 -5.22 58.93 -8.62
CA SER A 464 -5.39 59.75 -7.41
C SER A 464 -5.65 61.20 -7.83
N GLU A 465 -6.32 61.95 -6.96
CA GLU A 465 -6.68 63.35 -7.23
C GLU A 465 -6.42 64.22 -5.99
N LYS A 466 -5.96 65.45 -6.24
CA LYS A 466 -5.86 66.49 -5.21
C LYS A 466 -7.24 66.88 -4.68
N LYS A 467 -7.33 67.18 -3.39
CA LYS A 467 -8.56 67.62 -2.73
C LYS A 467 -8.57 69.13 -2.55
N ILE A 468 -9.77 69.71 -2.43
CA ILE A 468 -9.94 71.08 -1.95
C ILE A 468 -9.99 71.01 -0.42
N LEU A 469 -9.10 71.75 0.26
CA LEU A 469 -8.98 71.78 1.72
C LEU A 469 -9.22 73.21 2.21
N GLU A 470 -10.15 73.41 3.15
CA GLU A 470 -10.51 74.77 3.59
C GLU A 470 -9.32 75.45 4.31
N GLY A 471 -9.00 76.68 3.88
CA GLY A 471 -7.90 77.46 4.45
C GLY A 471 -6.50 77.05 3.99
N TYR A 472 -6.38 76.14 3.01
CA TYR A 472 -5.10 75.72 2.43
C TYR A 472 -5.11 75.84 0.90
N GLU A 473 -3.97 76.22 0.32
CA GLU A 473 -3.71 76.27 -1.12
C GLU A 473 -2.83 75.08 -1.53
N TYR A 474 -3.15 74.44 -2.65
CA TYR A 474 -2.35 73.32 -3.19
C TYR A 474 -1.07 73.82 -3.85
N ILE A 475 0.07 73.21 -3.50
CA ILE A 475 1.40 73.59 -3.98
C ILE A 475 1.88 72.65 -5.09
N ASN A 476 2.11 71.38 -4.76
CA ASN A 476 2.61 70.36 -5.69
C ASN A 476 2.26 68.94 -5.23
N VAL A 477 2.49 67.97 -6.11
CA VAL A 477 2.41 66.53 -5.82
C VAL A 477 3.81 65.92 -5.88
N VAL A 478 4.03 64.83 -5.15
CA VAL A 478 5.20 63.95 -5.21
C VAL A 478 4.69 62.51 -5.33
N GLY A 479 5.27 61.74 -6.26
CA GLY A 479 4.67 60.48 -6.74
C GLY A 479 3.83 60.71 -8.00
N ASP A 480 3.53 59.63 -8.73
CA ASP A 480 2.75 59.68 -9.96
C ASP A 480 1.24 59.66 -9.65
N GLU A 481 0.48 60.65 -10.13
CA GLU A 481 -0.97 60.72 -9.86
C GLU A 481 -1.76 59.60 -10.53
N ASN A 482 -1.21 59.01 -11.61
CA ASN A 482 -1.80 57.92 -12.39
C ASN A 482 -0.71 56.89 -12.70
N GLY A 483 -0.95 55.62 -12.40
CA GLY A 483 0.05 54.57 -12.56
C GLY A 483 -0.54 53.18 -12.43
N THR A 484 0.28 52.20 -12.06
CA THR A 484 -0.14 50.82 -11.77
C THR A 484 0.39 50.35 -10.43
N TYR A 485 -0.39 49.54 -9.70
CA TYR A 485 0.04 48.94 -8.43
C TYR A 485 1.30 48.09 -8.63
N GLY A 486 2.39 48.45 -7.94
CA GLY A 486 3.65 47.69 -7.93
C GLY A 486 3.71 46.62 -6.83
N SER A 487 4.82 45.88 -6.78
CA SER A 487 5.15 44.98 -5.66
C SER A 487 5.65 45.72 -4.41
N GLU A 488 6.00 47.01 -4.54
CA GLU A 488 6.36 47.89 -3.45
C GLU A 488 5.21 48.89 -3.18
N ASN A 489 5.13 49.39 -1.95
CA ASN A 489 4.12 50.37 -1.57
C ASN A 489 4.31 51.67 -2.36
N THR A 490 3.26 52.07 -3.09
CA THR A 490 3.23 53.31 -3.86
C THR A 490 2.69 54.43 -2.97
N GLU A 491 3.39 55.56 -2.87
CA GLU A 491 2.93 56.74 -2.11
C GLU A 491 2.75 57.93 -3.06
N VAL A 492 1.62 58.63 -2.92
CA VAL A 492 1.34 59.90 -3.63
C VAL A 492 1.02 60.97 -2.59
N ILE A 493 1.86 61.99 -2.51
CA ILE A 493 1.76 63.06 -1.50
C ILE A 493 1.39 64.37 -2.18
N TYR A 494 0.22 64.89 -1.86
CA TYR A 494 -0.21 66.24 -2.22
C TYR A 494 0.20 67.22 -1.13
N TYR A 495 1.05 68.20 -1.45
CA TYR A 495 1.50 69.25 -0.53
C TYR A 495 0.64 70.50 -0.64
N TYR A 496 0.36 71.11 0.51
CA TYR A 496 -0.47 72.30 0.66
C TYR A 496 0.18 73.32 1.61
N ARG A 497 -0.14 74.60 1.44
CA ARG A 497 0.32 75.68 2.32
C ARG A 497 -0.87 76.48 2.87
N LYS A 498 -0.75 77.00 4.09
CA LYS A 498 -1.85 77.67 4.78
C LYS A 498 -2.13 79.07 4.23
N ILE A 499 -3.37 79.35 3.86
CA ILE A 499 -3.78 80.65 3.33
C ILE A 499 -3.78 81.69 4.45
N SER A 500 -2.82 82.61 4.39
CA SER A 500 -2.71 83.73 5.33
C SER A 500 -3.75 84.80 5.01
N LYS A 501 -4.68 85.06 5.93
CA LYS A 501 -5.66 86.15 5.79
C LYS A 501 -4.95 87.50 5.85
N VAL A 502 -5.05 88.27 4.77
CA VAL A 502 -4.64 89.68 4.73
C VAL A 502 -5.84 90.54 5.14
N ASP A 503 -5.68 91.31 6.23
CA ASP A 503 -6.71 92.25 6.68
C ASP A 503 -6.74 93.51 5.78
N GLU A 504 -7.54 93.50 4.72
CA GLU A 504 -7.88 94.74 4.01
C GLU A 504 -9.03 95.50 4.71
N LYS A 505 -8.76 96.76 5.03
CA LYS A 505 -9.72 97.79 5.47
C LYS A 505 -9.88 98.82 4.36
N VAL A 506 -10.90 99.68 4.50
CA VAL A 506 -11.29 100.80 3.60
C VAL A 506 -12.16 100.29 2.43
N SER A 507 -13.35 100.83 2.14
CA SER A 507 -14.14 101.88 2.82
C SER A 507 -15.65 101.60 2.71
N LEU A 508 -16.44 102.27 3.56
CA LEU A 508 -17.89 102.44 3.38
C LEU A 508 -18.18 103.40 2.22
N ASP A 509 -19.26 103.14 1.49
CA ASP A 509 -20.20 104.14 0.98
C ASP A 509 -21.60 103.48 0.95
N GLU A 510 -22.64 104.28 1.17
CA GLU A 510 -24.05 103.84 1.23
C GLU A 510 -24.80 104.22 -0.06
N ASP A 511 -25.70 103.36 -0.58
CA ASP A 511 -27.12 103.76 -0.80
C ASP A 511 -28.10 102.59 -1.09
N ASN A 512 -29.38 102.84 -0.80
CA ASN A 512 -30.67 102.23 -1.21
C ASN A 512 -30.77 100.96 -2.10
N GLY A 513 -31.83 100.16 -1.83
CA GLY A 513 -32.69 99.65 -2.93
C GLY A 513 -33.52 98.36 -2.73
N ASN A 514 -34.72 98.47 -2.15
CA ASN A 514 -35.76 97.40 -2.14
C ASN A 514 -36.14 96.83 -3.54
N LYS A 515 -36.43 95.53 -3.65
CA LYS A 515 -37.82 94.97 -3.82
C LYS A 515 -37.91 93.44 -4.03
N GLU A 516 -39.10 92.90 -3.72
CA GLU A 516 -39.87 91.73 -4.27
C GLU A 516 -39.12 90.56 -4.97
N ILE A 517 -39.35 89.27 -4.70
CA ILE A 517 -40.55 88.48 -4.28
C ILE A 517 -41.70 88.42 -5.32
N ASP A 518 -41.68 87.37 -6.15
CA ASP A 518 -42.81 86.45 -6.40
C ASP A 518 -42.20 85.08 -6.81
N THR A 519 -42.53 83.86 -6.37
CA THR A 519 -43.78 83.13 -6.06
C THR A 519 -44.75 82.87 -7.22
N VAL A 520 -44.80 81.62 -7.72
CA VAL A 520 -45.92 80.63 -7.59
C VAL A 520 -45.57 79.41 -8.48
N THR A 521 -45.30 78.19 -7.98
CA THR A 521 -46.13 77.09 -7.40
C THR A 521 -46.84 76.17 -8.43
N ASP A 522 -47.22 74.98 -7.97
CA ASP A 522 -47.99 73.88 -8.60
C ASP A 522 -47.21 72.96 -9.57
N VAL A 523 -46.79 71.72 -9.23
CA VAL A 523 -47.22 70.66 -8.27
C VAL A 523 -48.43 69.81 -8.70
N LYS A 524 -48.15 68.52 -8.97
CA LYS A 524 -48.86 67.30 -8.54
C LYS A 524 -47.92 66.10 -8.74
N GLU A 525 -47.59 65.28 -7.73
CA GLU A 525 -48.44 64.35 -6.94
C GLU A 525 -48.91 63.14 -7.78
N ASN A 526 -48.85 61.88 -7.31
CA ASN A 526 -48.75 61.33 -5.94
C ASN A 526 -47.68 60.20 -5.86
N GLN A 527 -46.87 60.06 -4.79
CA GLN A 527 -47.15 59.54 -3.42
C GLN A 527 -47.55 58.04 -3.40
N THR A 528 -47.09 57.16 -2.47
CA THR A 528 -46.11 57.17 -1.35
C THR A 528 -45.80 55.68 -0.97
N PHE A 529 -45.14 55.20 0.12
CA PHE A 529 -44.61 55.70 1.42
C PHE A 529 -43.54 54.70 1.98
N ASN A 530 -42.90 55.05 3.12
CA ASN A 530 -42.21 54.20 4.11
C ASN A 530 -40.83 53.59 3.71
N ASN A 531 -39.73 53.75 4.48
CA ASN A 531 -39.50 54.40 5.80
C ASN A 531 -38.16 55.19 5.81
N ILE A 532 -37.92 56.01 6.84
CA ILE A 532 -36.71 56.85 7.04
C ILE A 532 -36.24 56.80 8.50
N SER A 533 -34.93 56.64 8.72
CA SER A 533 -34.10 57.16 9.83
C SER A 533 -32.64 56.76 9.54
N GLU A 534 -31.69 57.67 9.33
CA GLU A 534 -30.87 58.31 10.38
C GLU A 534 -30.05 57.32 11.23
N GLU A 535 -28.72 57.30 11.05
CA GLU A 535 -27.75 57.69 12.10
C GLU A 535 -26.31 57.75 11.55
N GLU A 536 -25.55 58.77 11.96
CA GLU A 536 -24.09 58.89 11.75
C GLU A 536 -23.38 58.64 13.08
N HIS A 537 -22.50 57.63 13.19
CA HIS A 537 -21.39 57.43 14.16
C HIS A 537 -20.82 56.01 13.90
N ASN A 538 -19.56 55.65 14.16
CA ASN A 538 -18.50 56.32 14.91
C ASN A 538 -17.11 55.88 14.39
N ILE A 539 -16.06 56.67 14.64
CA ILE A 539 -14.65 56.25 14.51
C ILE A 539 -14.04 56.10 15.94
N GLN A 540 -12.92 55.38 16.06
CA GLN A 540 -12.09 55.16 17.26
C GLN A 540 -12.60 54.14 18.28
N LEU A 541 -11.89 53.00 18.40
CA LEU A 541 -11.53 52.34 19.67
C LEU A 541 -10.56 51.17 19.44
N LEU A 542 -9.28 51.48 19.16
CA LEU A 542 -8.21 50.48 19.05
C LEU A 542 -6.89 50.95 19.69
N ASN A 543 -7.02 51.51 20.88
CA ASN A 543 -5.95 51.70 21.87
C ASN A 543 -6.56 51.57 23.28
N ASN A 544 -5.74 51.15 24.25
CA ASN A 544 -6.11 50.85 25.65
C ASN A 544 -7.12 49.71 25.85
N LYS A 545 -6.62 48.48 26.04
CA LYS A 545 -7.20 47.53 27.01
C LYS A 545 -6.20 46.51 27.57
N GLU A 546 -5.21 47.03 28.29
CA GLU A 546 -4.56 46.27 29.35
C GLU A 546 -5.40 46.31 30.65
N GLU A 547 -5.06 45.39 31.56
CA GLU A 547 -5.52 45.25 32.95
C GLU A 547 -6.93 44.68 33.27
N LEU A 548 -6.92 43.91 34.36
CA LEU A 548 -8.03 43.26 35.10
C LEU A 548 -8.78 42.12 34.35
N TYR A 549 -8.78 40.87 34.83
CA TYR A 549 -8.57 40.37 36.21
C TYR A 549 -7.54 39.23 36.35
N LYS A 550 -6.77 39.28 37.45
CA LYS A 550 -6.24 38.10 38.19
C LYS A 550 -7.33 37.70 39.20
N TYR A 551 -7.59 36.44 39.56
CA TYR A 551 -6.77 35.39 40.18
C TYR A 551 -7.41 34.01 39.86
N SER A 552 -6.81 32.84 40.07
CA SER A 552 -5.71 32.47 40.98
C SER A 552 -4.82 31.33 40.45
N GLU A 553 -3.54 31.35 40.87
CA GLU A 553 -2.70 30.22 41.34
C GLU A 553 -3.11 28.76 41.04
N LYS A 554 -2.17 27.85 40.73
CA LYS A 554 -0.82 27.72 41.32
C LYS A 554 0.10 26.80 40.48
N SER A 555 1.42 27.08 40.48
CA SER A 555 2.61 26.17 40.46
C SER A 555 2.61 24.86 39.63
N ASN A 556 3.69 24.35 39.04
CA ASN A 556 5.14 24.65 38.89
C ASN A 556 5.67 23.55 37.92
N ASP A 557 6.87 23.55 37.31
CA ASP A 557 7.95 24.52 37.06
C ASP A 557 9.02 23.80 36.18
N ASN A 558 9.72 24.53 35.29
CA ASN A 558 10.94 24.11 34.55
C ASN A 558 10.85 22.88 33.57
N SER A 559 11.70 22.70 32.53
CA SER A 559 12.63 23.61 31.80
C SER A 559 13.34 22.90 30.61
N TYR A 560 13.76 23.67 29.59
CA TYR A 560 14.78 23.32 28.56
C TYR A 560 14.50 22.10 27.64
N ASP A 561 15.21 21.89 26.53
CA ASP A 561 15.56 22.80 25.42
C ASP A 561 15.74 21.92 24.14
N ARG A 562 15.67 22.58 22.99
CA ARG A 562 15.96 22.19 21.59
C ARG A 562 16.71 20.88 21.23
N ASN A 563 16.18 20.31 20.13
CA ASN A 563 16.88 19.84 18.92
C ASN A 563 17.41 18.39 18.77
N ASP A 564 16.78 17.72 17.80
CA ASP A 564 17.37 17.08 16.60
C ASP A 564 18.08 15.71 16.61
N ALA A 565 17.89 15.05 15.46
CA ALA A 565 18.73 14.04 14.81
C ALA A 565 18.73 12.58 15.34
N ILE A 566 17.95 11.75 14.62
CA ILE A 566 18.43 10.58 13.85
C ILE A 566 19.57 9.74 14.49
N GLU A 567 19.24 8.51 14.91
CA GLU A 567 19.92 7.32 14.39
C GLU A 567 19.16 6.01 14.68
N SER A 568 19.22 5.05 13.75
CA SER A 568 18.60 3.73 13.88
C SER A 568 19.46 2.78 14.73
N LYS A 569 18.86 2.04 15.66
CA LYS A 569 19.54 0.96 16.40
C LYS A 569 18.68 -0.30 16.47
N LEU A 570 19.19 -1.35 15.85
CA LEU A 570 18.69 -2.73 15.96
C LEU A 570 18.75 -3.20 17.43
N PRO A 571 17.78 -4.01 17.91
CA PRO A 571 17.88 -4.65 19.21
C PRO A 571 19.05 -5.64 19.24
N LYS A 572 19.71 -5.75 20.40
CA LYS A 572 20.86 -6.65 20.59
C LYS A 572 20.41 -8.05 20.98
N THR A 573 21.12 -9.05 20.46
CA THR A 573 21.20 -10.38 21.07
C THR A 573 21.99 -10.32 22.38
N GLY A 574 21.66 -11.15 23.37
CA GLY A 574 22.48 -11.31 24.57
C GLY A 574 21.70 -11.72 25.81
N ALA A 575 21.98 -12.93 26.30
CA ALA A 575 21.41 -13.55 27.48
C ALA A 575 21.48 -12.71 28.78
N ASP A 576 20.55 -12.99 29.69
CA ASP A 576 20.89 -13.17 31.10
C ASP A 576 20.00 -14.27 31.73
N ASN A 577 20.60 -15.17 32.50
CA ASN A 577 19.91 -16.31 33.13
C ASN A 577 20.56 -16.67 34.49
N PRO A 578 19.97 -16.25 35.62
CA PRO A 578 20.44 -16.63 36.94
C PRO A 578 19.74 -17.92 37.45
N TYR A 579 20.53 -18.98 37.61
CA TYR A 579 20.12 -20.22 38.27
C TYR A 579 19.47 -19.96 39.65
N LEU A 580 18.33 -20.61 39.91
CA LEU A 580 18.03 -21.11 41.26
C LEU A 580 17.11 -22.34 41.23
N SER A 581 17.66 -23.50 41.62
CA SER A 581 16.88 -24.57 42.25
C SER A 581 17.26 -24.61 43.74
N PRO A 582 16.38 -25.13 44.62
CA PRO A 582 16.57 -26.54 44.95
C PRO A 582 15.31 -27.35 45.35
N SER A 583 15.50 -28.67 45.37
CA SER A 583 14.88 -29.67 46.27
C SER A 583 13.39 -30.03 46.18
N LEU A 584 13.18 -31.33 45.90
CA LEU A 584 12.23 -32.28 46.51
C LEU A 584 10.78 -31.84 46.80
N GLY A 585 9.83 -32.46 46.10
CA GLY A 585 8.39 -32.37 46.37
C GLY A 585 7.60 -33.61 45.96
N ILE A 586 7.97 -34.80 46.43
CA ILE A 586 7.15 -36.02 46.22
C ILE A 586 5.88 -35.91 47.08
N PHE A 587 4.71 -35.85 46.45
CA PHE A 587 3.45 -36.16 47.12
C PHE A 587 2.46 -36.88 46.21
N PHE A 588 2.17 -38.15 46.53
CA PHE A 588 0.97 -38.84 46.07
C PHE A 588 -0.25 -38.26 46.79
N LEU A 589 -1.38 -38.10 46.09
CA LEU A 589 -2.67 -37.98 46.76
C LEU A 589 -3.75 -38.73 45.99
N VAL A 590 -4.11 -39.92 46.52
CA VAL A 590 -5.22 -40.76 46.07
C VAL A 590 -6.30 -40.71 47.14
N VAL A 591 -7.55 -40.42 46.76
CA VAL A 591 -8.86 -40.72 47.39
C VAL A 591 -9.90 -39.80 46.71
N GLY A 592 -11.11 -40.23 46.33
CA GLY A 592 -11.76 -41.56 46.33
C GLY A 592 -12.96 -41.54 45.37
N LEU A 593 -13.30 -42.64 44.68
CA LEU A 593 -14.18 -43.76 45.11
C LEU A 593 -15.70 -43.51 45.00
N TYR A 594 -16.42 -44.58 44.58
CA TYR A 594 -17.90 -44.72 44.47
C TYR A 594 -18.55 -43.92 43.29
N ILE A 595 -19.46 -44.45 42.45
CA ILE A 595 -20.45 -45.57 42.56
C ILE A 595 -20.56 -46.38 41.23
N TYR A 596 -20.55 -47.73 41.32
CA TYR A 596 -21.53 -48.73 40.78
C TYR A 596 -22.24 -48.50 39.40
N LYS A 597 -22.60 -49.49 38.54
CA LYS A 597 -22.78 -50.95 38.71
C LYS A 597 -23.01 -51.72 37.37
N SER A 598 -22.47 -52.94 37.22
CA SER A 598 -22.95 -54.09 36.38
C SER A 598 -23.16 -53.91 34.86
N ARG A 599 -22.95 -54.93 34.02
CA ARG A 599 -22.81 -56.38 34.28
C ARG A 599 -21.44 -56.92 33.88
#